data_AF-A0A913ZCD3-F1
#
_entry.id   AF-A0A913ZCD3-F1
#
_cell.length_a   1.000
_cell.length_b   1.000
_cell.length_c   1.000
_cell.angle_alpha   90.00
_cell.angle_beta   90.00
_cell.angle_gamma   90.00
#
_symmetry.space_group_name_H-M   'P 1'
#
loop_
_entity.id
_entity.type
_entity.pdbx_description
1 polymer ?
#
loop_
_entity_poly.entity_id
_entity_poly.type
_entity_poly.pdbx_seq_one_letter_code
_entity_poly.pdbx_strand_id
1 'polypeptide(L)'
;MQVPGNPFHTAQFDMSMVTGGHVNSHQHNGANGALNGGYCFGQKRKRVEVETMEEPRHKRCNHFEPSLFRGRNFLPVKGSASVFQSEVVKPKGETMYRPLMDDVLINMRHIEQVSFESGMHFIGDHRGNYVRSDQGHVINMWRFDTNQQRLFVSRSLLFTDPMTFNELRCILQTM
;
A
#
# COMPACT_ATOMS: atom_id res chain seq x y z
N MET A 1 19.97 -39.32 18.45
CA MET A 1 18.95 -38.26 18.50
C MET A 1 18.75 -37.77 17.07
N GLN A 2 17.51 -37.78 16.61
CA GLN A 2 17.08 -37.48 15.24
C GLN A 2 17.29 -36.01 14.87
N VAL A 3 17.67 -35.79 13.61
CA VAL A 3 17.74 -34.47 12.97
C VAL A 3 16.41 -34.24 12.23
N PRO A 4 15.70 -33.12 12.39
CA PRO A 4 14.45 -32.85 11.68
C PRO A 4 14.69 -32.49 10.21
N GLY A 5 13.83 -33.03 9.33
CA GLY A 5 13.91 -32.92 7.88
C GLY A 5 13.47 -31.57 7.30
N ASN A 6 14.09 -31.24 6.16
CA ASN A 6 13.74 -30.15 5.25
C ASN A 6 12.43 -30.45 4.50
N PRO A 7 11.49 -29.50 4.38
CA PRO A 7 10.29 -29.65 3.56
C PRO A 7 10.38 -28.80 2.28
N PHE A 8 11.09 -29.26 1.26
CA PHE A 8 10.94 -28.73 -0.09
C PHE A 8 11.04 -29.87 -1.10
N HIS A 9 9.89 -30.41 -1.48
CA HIS A 9 9.76 -31.24 -2.68
C HIS A 9 9.03 -30.48 -3.78
N THR A 10 9.80 -30.31 -4.86
CA THR A 10 9.52 -29.93 -6.23
C THR A 10 8.19 -30.46 -6.78
N ALA A 11 7.33 -29.57 -7.26
CA ALA A 11 6.22 -29.93 -8.15
C ALA A 11 6.69 -29.83 -9.61
N GLN A 12 6.63 -30.97 -10.31
CA GLN A 12 6.83 -31.11 -11.75
C GLN A 12 5.61 -30.54 -12.50
N PHE A 13 5.84 -29.73 -13.53
CA PHE A 13 4.83 -29.40 -14.54
C PHE A 13 5.18 -30.15 -15.82
N ASP A 14 4.26 -31.01 -16.25
CA ASP A 14 4.35 -31.79 -17.48
C ASP A 14 3.74 -31.02 -18.65
N MET A 15 4.36 -31.18 -19.82
CA MET A 15 4.02 -30.57 -21.09
C MET A 15 3.03 -31.48 -21.83
N SER A 16 1.98 -30.92 -22.42
CA SER A 16 1.42 -31.52 -23.63
C SER A 16 1.02 -30.46 -24.65
N MET A 17 1.60 -30.60 -25.84
CA MET A 17 1.26 -29.86 -27.05
C MET A 17 0.01 -30.45 -27.68
N VAL A 18 -0.85 -29.60 -28.26
CA VAL A 18 -1.67 -29.98 -29.41
C VAL A 18 -1.63 -28.86 -30.46
N THR A 19 -1.36 -29.30 -31.68
CA THR A 19 -1.17 -28.60 -32.94
C THR A 19 -2.50 -28.23 -33.60
N GLY A 20 -2.48 -27.21 -34.47
CA GLY A 20 -3.58 -26.95 -35.41
C GLY A 20 -3.48 -25.59 -36.08
N GLY A 21 -2.92 -25.56 -37.30
CA GLY A 21 -2.75 -24.34 -38.11
C GLY A 21 -4.01 -23.93 -38.88
N HIS A 22 -4.02 -22.69 -39.40
CA HIS A 22 -4.62 -22.34 -40.70
C HIS A 22 -4.19 -20.93 -41.17
N VAL A 23 -3.37 -20.92 -42.23
CA VAL A 23 -3.39 -20.15 -43.50
C VAL A 23 -3.76 -18.65 -43.54
N ASN A 24 -2.81 -17.86 -44.07
CA ASN A 24 -2.90 -16.49 -44.62
C ASN A 24 -3.89 -16.34 -45.79
N SER A 25 -4.53 -15.17 -45.94
CA SER A 25 -4.66 -14.54 -47.28
C SER A 25 -5.16 -13.07 -47.27
N HIS A 26 -4.51 -12.29 -48.15
CA HIS A 26 -4.90 -11.09 -48.91
C HIS A 26 -5.26 -9.75 -48.20
N GLN A 27 -4.49 -8.67 -48.43
CA GLN A 27 -4.40 -7.78 -49.63
C GLN A 27 -5.73 -7.04 -49.90
N HIS A 28 -5.82 -5.75 -50.27
CA HIS A 28 -4.88 -4.75 -50.76
C HIS A 28 -5.56 -3.35 -50.67
N ASN A 29 -4.73 -2.29 -50.59
CA ASN A 29 -4.85 -0.96 -51.21
C ASN A 29 -6.09 -0.06 -51.03
N GLY A 30 -5.78 1.24 -50.87
CA GLY A 30 -6.50 2.27 -51.63
C GLY A 30 -6.53 3.64 -50.95
N ALA A 31 -5.60 4.51 -51.33
CA ALA A 31 -5.52 5.90 -50.92
C ALA A 31 -6.60 6.81 -51.54
N ASN A 32 -6.81 7.97 -50.90
CA ASN A 32 -7.07 9.32 -51.45
C ASN A 32 -8.42 10.00 -51.11
N GLY A 33 -8.32 11.31 -50.86
CA GLY A 33 -9.40 12.32 -50.91
C GLY A 33 -9.73 12.92 -49.53
N ALA A 34 -9.13 14.02 -49.07
CA ALA A 34 -9.29 15.43 -49.46
C ALA A 34 -10.67 16.06 -49.15
N LEU A 35 -10.64 16.97 -48.16
CA LEU A 35 -11.35 18.27 -48.04
C LEU A 35 -12.87 18.37 -47.72
N ASN A 36 -13.12 19.33 -46.83
CA ASN A 36 -14.29 20.21 -46.65
C ASN A 36 -15.56 19.75 -45.92
N GLY A 37 -15.76 20.37 -44.75
CA GLY A 37 -16.86 21.32 -44.50
C GLY A 37 -18.30 20.80 -44.44
N GLY A 38 -18.95 20.95 -43.28
CA GLY A 38 -20.42 20.91 -43.20
C GLY A 38 -20.95 20.54 -41.82
N TYR A 39 -21.44 21.53 -41.08
CA TYR A 39 -22.32 21.33 -39.93
C TYR A 39 -23.67 20.76 -40.40
N CYS A 40 -24.24 19.78 -39.69
CA CYS A 40 -25.69 19.64 -39.51
C CYS A 40 -26.06 18.57 -38.48
N PHE A 41 -27.10 18.88 -37.72
CA PHE A 41 -27.59 18.22 -36.52
C PHE A 41 -28.28 16.87 -36.77
N GLY A 42 -28.15 15.97 -35.77
CA GLY A 42 -29.29 15.24 -35.20
C GLY A 42 -29.62 13.88 -35.79
N GLN A 43 -29.30 12.81 -35.04
CA GLN A 43 -30.17 11.65 -34.87
C GLN A 43 -29.82 10.91 -33.56
N LYS A 44 -30.76 10.91 -32.62
CA LYS A 44 -30.68 10.22 -31.33
C LYS A 44 -30.63 8.70 -31.55
N ARG A 45 -29.58 8.02 -31.08
CA ARG A 45 -29.60 6.58 -30.84
C ARG A 45 -29.41 6.32 -29.35
N LYS A 46 -30.50 5.96 -28.68
CA LYS A 46 -30.52 5.44 -27.31
C LYS A 46 -29.91 4.03 -27.36
N ARG A 47 -28.66 3.87 -26.94
CA ARG A 47 -28.07 2.55 -26.71
C ARG A 47 -28.54 2.07 -25.35
N VAL A 48 -29.30 0.99 -25.34
CA VAL A 48 -29.58 0.19 -24.14
C VAL A 48 -28.30 -0.60 -23.86
N GLU A 49 -27.64 -0.34 -22.74
CA GLU A 49 -26.56 -1.18 -22.25
C GLU A 49 -27.13 -2.20 -21.26
N VAL A 50 -26.78 -3.44 -21.54
CA VAL A 50 -27.14 -4.65 -20.79
C VAL A 50 -26.49 -4.58 -19.41
N GLU A 51 -27.31 -4.70 -18.37
CA GLU A 51 -26.83 -4.85 -16.99
C GLU A 51 -26.00 -6.13 -16.89
N THR A 52 -24.68 -5.98 -16.93
CA THR A 52 -23.76 -7.04 -16.53
C THR A 52 -23.58 -6.89 -15.03
N MET A 53 -24.12 -7.85 -14.29
CA MET A 53 -24.06 -7.95 -12.84
C MET A 53 -22.59 -8.02 -12.41
N GLU A 54 -22.01 -6.88 -12.04
CA GLU A 54 -20.65 -6.85 -11.50
C GLU A 54 -20.65 -7.33 -10.04
N GLU A 55 -19.87 -8.38 -9.79
CA GLU A 55 -19.38 -8.81 -8.49
C GLU A 55 -18.93 -7.60 -7.63
N PRO A 56 -19.04 -7.67 -6.29
CA PRO A 56 -18.69 -6.55 -5.43
C PRO A 56 -17.18 -6.31 -5.48
N ARG A 57 -16.78 -5.43 -6.40
CA ARG A 57 -15.45 -4.86 -6.49
C ARG A 57 -15.16 -4.22 -5.15
N HIS A 58 -14.14 -4.76 -4.47
CA HIS A 58 -13.54 -4.12 -3.32
C HIS A 58 -13.38 -2.63 -3.63
N LYS A 59 -13.96 -1.78 -2.76
CA LYS A 59 -13.83 -0.34 -2.84
C LYS A 59 -12.34 -0.02 -2.94
N ARG A 60 -11.88 0.29 -4.16
CA ARG A 60 -10.52 0.77 -4.40
C ARG A 60 -10.35 1.99 -3.50
N CYS A 61 -9.27 1.99 -2.72
CA CYS A 61 -8.84 3.12 -1.93
C CYS A 61 -8.97 4.39 -2.80
N ASN A 62 -9.81 5.35 -2.38
CA ASN A 62 -10.09 6.54 -3.16
C ASN A 62 -8.77 7.30 -3.42
N HIS A 63 -8.44 7.48 -4.70
CA HIS A 63 -7.46 8.42 -5.26
C HIS A 63 -6.23 8.77 -4.39
N PHE A 64 -5.35 7.80 -4.14
CA PHE A 64 -3.93 8.09 -3.99
C PHE A 64 -3.25 7.68 -5.29
N GLU A 65 -2.81 8.64 -6.10
CA GLU A 65 -1.93 8.40 -7.25
C GLU A 65 -0.55 7.97 -6.69
N PRO A 66 -0.21 6.67 -6.70
CA PRO A 66 1.02 6.20 -6.07
C PRO A 66 2.26 6.73 -6.80
N SER A 67 2.07 7.15 -8.06
CA SER A 67 3.05 7.84 -8.89
C SER A 67 3.62 9.12 -8.25
N LEU A 68 2.88 9.78 -7.35
CA LEU A 68 3.32 11.01 -6.70
C LEU A 68 4.43 10.79 -5.67
N PHE A 69 4.59 9.58 -5.12
CA PHE A 69 5.48 9.31 -3.98
C PHE A 69 6.76 8.55 -4.34
N ARG A 70 6.88 8.05 -5.58
CA ARG A 70 8.07 7.36 -6.05
C ARG A 70 9.29 8.29 -5.96
N GLY A 71 10.31 7.90 -5.21
CA GLY A 71 11.53 8.70 -4.99
C GLY A 71 11.39 9.88 -4.01
N ARG A 72 10.26 9.99 -3.29
CA ARG A 72 10.13 10.98 -2.19
C ARG A 72 10.82 10.45 -0.94
N ASN A 73 11.60 11.33 -0.34
CA ASN A 73 12.33 11.07 0.90
C ASN A 73 11.52 11.35 2.16
N PHE A 74 10.29 11.86 2.03
CA PHE A 74 9.48 12.28 3.17
C PHE A 74 8.11 11.62 3.11
N LEU A 75 7.73 10.98 4.22
CA LEU A 75 6.40 10.43 4.46
C LEU A 75 5.55 11.47 5.19
N PRO A 76 4.50 12.02 4.58
CA PRO A 76 3.57 12.89 5.28
C PRO A 76 2.66 12.08 6.20
N VAL A 77 2.52 12.52 7.44
CA VAL A 77 1.60 11.95 8.43
C VAL A 77 0.81 13.08 9.05
N LYS A 78 -0.52 13.02 8.92
CA LYS A 78 -1.41 14.00 9.54
C LYS A 78 -1.60 13.67 11.02
N GLY A 79 -1.50 14.69 11.86
CA GLY A 79 -1.86 14.60 13.26
C GLY A 79 -3.38 14.42 13.39
N SER A 80 -3.80 13.52 14.28
CA SER A 80 -5.23 13.29 14.54
C SER A 80 -5.44 12.62 15.90
N ALA A 81 -6.68 12.60 16.37
CA ALA A 81 -7.07 11.88 17.59
C ALA A 81 -6.91 10.35 17.49
N SER A 82 -6.68 9.81 16.29
CA SER A 82 -6.48 8.39 16.02
C SER A 82 -5.03 8.03 15.65
N VAL A 83 -4.11 9.00 15.68
CA VAL A 83 -2.70 8.79 15.39
C VAL A 83 -1.86 9.10 16.62
N PHE A 84 -1.03 8.14 16.99
CA PHE A 84 -0.14 8.21 18.13
C PHE A 84 1.28 7.83 17.72
N GLN A 85 2.25 8.18 18.55
CA GLN A 85 3.65 7.96 18.27
C GLN A 85 4.45 7.58 19.52
N SER A 86 5.54 6.85 19.30
CA SER A 86 6.58 6.64 20.29
C SER A 86 7.96 6.70 19.65
N GLU A 87 8.91 7.32 20.36
CA GLU A 87 10.34 7.32 20.03
C GLU A 87 11.11 6.31 20.91
N VAL A 88 10.45 5.77 21.93
CA VAL A 88 11.02 4.79 22.86
C VAL A 88 10.18 3.52 22.77
N VAL A 89 10.55 2.63 21.86
CA VAL A 89 9.89 1.33 21.70
C VAL A 89 10.45 0.35 22.72
N LYS A 90 9.57 -0.13 23.58
CA LYS A 90 9.87 -1.18 24.56
C LYS A 90 9.44 -2.54 24.02
N PRO A 91 10.18 -3.61 24.32
CA PRO A 91 9.80 -4.96 23.93
C PRO A 91 8.49 -5.39 24.62
N LYS A 92 7.90 -6.50 24.14
CA LYS A 92 6.74 -7.18 24.76
C LYS A 92 5.47 -6.32 24.88
N GLY A 93 5.27 -5.37 23.97
CA GLY A 93 4.06 -4.54 23.96
C GLY A 93 3.99 -3.49 25.08
N GLU A 94 5.09 -3.25 25.80
CA GLU A 94 5.16 -2.25 26.87
C GLU A 94 5.37 -0.81 26.36
N THR A 95 5.29 -0.62 25.05
CA THR A 95 5.46 0.68 24.42
C THR A 95 4.26 1.56 24.72
N MET A 96 4.52 2.75 25.26
CA MET A 96 3.50 3.77 25.47
C MET A 96 3.52 4.76 24.31
N TYR A 97 2.38 4.89 23.63
CA TYR A 97 2.18 5.80 22.52
C TYR A 97 1.52 7.09 23.00
N ARG A 98 2.00 8.23 22.53
CA ARG A 98 1.45 9.56 22.83
C ARG A 98 0.79 10.15 21.60
N PRO A 99 -0.26 10.98 21.73
CA PRO A 99 -0.93 11.58 20.57
C PRO A 99 0.06 12.32 19.67
N LEU A 100 -0.11 12.17 18.36
CA LEU A 100 0.59 12.99 17.38
C LEU A 100 -0.17 14.31 17.21
N MET A 101 0.33 15.36 17.87
CA MET A 101 -0.37 16.66 17.97
C MET A 101 -0.32 17.47 16.68
N ASP A 102 0.74 17.32 15.90
CA ASP A 102 1.01 18.12 14.71
C ASP A 102 1.15 17.24 13.46
N ASP A 103 0.87 17.81 12.30
CA ASP A 103 1.23 17.21 11.02
C ASP A 103 2.76 17.15 10.90
N VAL A 104 3.28 15.98 10.52
CA VAL A 104 4.72 15.76 10.42
C VAL A 104 5.11 15.21 9.04
N LEU A 105 6.31 15.60 8.60
CA LEU A 105 6.99 14.98 7.48
C LEU A 105 8.14 14.12 8.04
N ILE A 106 8.04 12.81 7.89
CA ILE A 106 9.05 11.89 8.40
C ILE A 106 10.07 11.63 7.31
N ASN A 107 11.34 11.92 7.58
CA ASN A 107 12.44 11.64 6.66
C ASN A 107 12.71 10.13 6.59
N MET A 108 12.50 9.55 5.41
CA MET A 108 12.66 8.14 5.11
C MET A 108 14.08 7.76 4.64
N ARG A 109 14.98 8.73 4.34
CA ARG A 109 16.31 8.47 3.77
C ARG A 109 17.18 7.51 4.58
N HIS A 110 17.05 7.55 5.89
CA HIS A 110 17.88 6.76 6.81
C HIS A 110 17.13 5.61 7.46
N ILE A 111 15.90 5.34 6.99
CA ILE A 111 15.12 4.20 7.44
C ILE A 111 15.54 3.00 6.60
N GLU A 112 16.11 1.99 7.24
CA GLU A 112 16.57 0.78 6.56
C GLU A 112 15.45 -0.24 6.38
N GLN A 113 14.54 -0.29 7.35
CA GLN A 113 13.43 -1.23 7.34
C GLN A 113 12.17 -0.58 7.90
N VAL A 114 11.03 -0.98 7.35
CA VAL A 114 9.71 -0.70 7.92
C VAL A 114 9.07 -2.04 8.30
N SER A 115 8.48 -2.12 9.48
CA SER A 115 7.68 -3.28 9.87
C SER A 115 6.30 -2.86 10.36
N PHE A 116 5.36 -3.79 10.30
CA PHE A 116 3.97 -3.59 10.66
C PHE A 116 3.59 -4.55 11.77
N GLU A 117 2.82 -4.07 12.74
CA GLU A 117 2.30 -4.86 13.84
C GLU A 117 0.83 -4.49 14.08
N SER A 118 0.07 -5.36 14.71
CA SER A 118 -1.30 -5.08 15.16
C SER A 118 -1.54 -5.73 16.51
N GLY A 119 -2.25 -5.03 17.39
CA GLY A 119 -2.54 -5.56 18.71
C GLY A 119 -3.14 -4.52 19.63
N MET A 120 -3.15 -4.86 20.92
CA MET A 120 -3.49 -3.94 22.00
C MET A 120 -2.25 -3.16 22.40
N HIS A 121 -2.37 -1.83 22.46
CA HIS A 121 -1.26 -0.93 22.75
C HIS A 121 -1.62 0.06 23.85
N PHE A 122 -0.63 0.48 24.64
CA PHE A 122 -0.83 1.49 25.69
C PHE A 122 -0.79 2.89 25.11
N ILE A 123 -1.85 3.64 25.34
CA ILE A 123 -1.99 5.05 24.97
C ILE A 123 -1.81 5.90 26.22
N GLY A 124 -0.89 6.84 26.15
CA GLY A 124 -0.69 7.87 27.16
C GLY A 124 -1.21 9.24 26.73
N ASP A 125 -1.21 10.19 27.65
CA ASP A 125 -1.42 11.60 27.36
C ASP A 125 -0.15 12.25 26.78
N HIS A 126 -0.21 13.56 26.49
CA HIS A 126 0.94 14.33 26.02
C HIS A 126 2.11 14.36 27.01
N ARG A 127 1.85 14.13 28.31
CA ARG A 127 2.85 14.09 29.39
C ARG A 127 3.45 12.69 29.57
N GLY A 128 2.91 11.68 28.90
CA GLY A 128 3.34 10.28 29.03
C GLY A 128 2.71 9.54 30.21
N ASN A 129 1.59 10.05 30.77
CA ASN A 129 0.81 9.28 31.74
C ASN A 129 -0.09 8.30 30.99
N TYR A 130 -0.22 7.08 31.49
CA TYR A 130 -1.16 6.11 30.92
C TYR A 130 -2.61 6.64 30.96
N VAL A 131 -3.32 6.47 29.84
CA VAL A 131 -4.73 6.84 29.70
C VAL A 131 -5.59 5.60 29.48
N ARG A 132 -5.24 4.78 28.48
CA ARG A 132 -6.00 3.58 28.12
C ARG A 132 -5.16 2.59 27.32
N SER A 133 -5.67 1.37 27.17
CA SER A 133 -5.21 0.42 26.16
C SER A 133 -6.20 0.41 25.01
N ASP A 134 -5.72 0.36 23.78
CA ASP A 134 -6.58 0.39 22.59
C ASP A 134 -6.05 -0.56 21.51
N GLN A 135 -6.96 -1.07 20.68
CA GLN A 135 -6.60 -1.91 19.54
C GLN A 135 -6.13 -1.01 18.40
N GLY A 136 -5.03 -1.37 17.74
CA GLY A 136 -4.56 -0.60 16.60
C GLY A 136 -3.52 -1.31 15.75
N HIS A 137 -3.04 -0.56 14.77
CA HIS A 137 -1.99 -0.96 13.84
C HIS A 137 -0.78 -0.07 13.99
N VAL A 138 0.40 -0.67 13.99
CA VAL A 138 1.67 0.02 14.21
C VAL A 138 2.52 -0.02 12.95
N ILE A 139 3.18 1.10 12.65
CA ILE A 139 4.24 1.22 11.66
C ILE A 139 5.54 1.53 12.41
N ASN A 140 6.48 0.59 12.39
CA ASN A 140 7.80 0.74 13.00
C ASN A 140 8.84 1.10 11.95
N MET A 141 9.59 2.17 12.17
CA MET A 141 10.64 2.67 11.28
C MET A 141 12.02 2.40 11.89
N TRP A 142 12.76 1.48 11.28
CA TRP A 142 14.01 0.95 11.78
C TRP A 142 15.20 1.69 11.18
N ARG A 143 16.17 2.00 12.03
CA ARG A 143 17.48 2.54 11.63
C ARG A 143 18.56 1.62 12.15
N PHE A 144 19.65 1.51 11.42
CA PHE A 144 20.85 0.86 11.92
C PHE A 144 21.65 1.83 12.79
N ASP A 145 21.99 1.40 14.00
CA ASP A 145 22.95 2.09 14.85
C ASP A 145 24.33 1.49 14.60
N THR A 146 25.23 2.29 14.00
CA THR A 146 26.61 1.88 13.73
C THR A 146 27.42 1.62 14.99
N ASN A 147 27.07 2.25 16.12
CA ASN A 147 27.79 2.06 17.38
C ASN A 147 27.39 0.73 18.03
N GLN A 148 26.09 0.40 17.99
CA GLN A 148 25.55 -0.82 18.59
C GLN A 148 25.49 -2.00 17.62
N GLN A 149 25.82 -1.78 16.33
CA GLN A 149 25.79 -2.76 15.25
C GLN A 149 24.45 -3.51 15.17
N ARG A 150 23.35 -2.79 15.36
CA ARG A 150 22.00 -3.37 15.36
C ARG A 150 20.94 -2.41 14.86
N LEU A 151 19.84 -2.98 14.37
CA LEU A 151 18.63 -2.23 14.07
C LEU A 151 17.92 -1.82 15.37
N PHE A 152 17.39 -0.61 15.39
CA PHE A 152 16.50 -0.11 16.43
C PHE A 152 15.31 0.62 15.81
N VAL A 153 14.18 0.64 16.51
CA VAL A 153 13.02 1.44 16.08
C VAL A 153 13.28 2.89 16.45
N SER A 154 13.50 3.71 15.44
CA SER A 154 13.74 5.16 15.60
C SER A 154 12.45 5.95 15.80
N ARG A 155 11.36 5.46 15.19
CA ARG A 155 10.03 6.02 15.35
C ARG A 155 8.99 4.92 15.13
N SER A 156 7.98 4.94 15.96
CA SER A 156 6.83 4.04 15.86
C SER A 156 5.55 4.86 15.84
N LEU A 157 4.66 4.57 14.90
CA LEU A 157 3.37 5.23 14.76
C LEU A 157 2.27 4.22 14.99
N LEU A 158 1.33 4.53 15.88
CA LEU A 158 0.14 3.74 16.16
C LEU A 158 -1.08 4.43 15.55
N PHE A 159 -1.91 3.65 14.87
CA PHE A 159 -3.15 4.08 14.24
C PHE A 159 -4.30 3.27 14.83
N THR A 160 -5.27 3.94 15.43
CA THR A 160 -6.54 3.32 15.87
C THR A 160 -7.61 3.36 14.79
N ASP A 161 -7.43 4.20 13.76
CA ASP A 161 -8.23 4.19 12.54
C ASP A 161 -7.56 3.34 11.44
N PRO A 162 -8.16 2.21 11.02
CA PRO A 162 -7.61 1.35 9.98
C PRO A 162 -7.51 2.03 8.61
N MET A 163 -8.36 3.00 8.30
CA MET A 163 -8.33 3.70 7.02
C MET A 163 -7.04 4.51 6.88
N THR A 164 -6.75 5.35 7.88
CA THR A 164 -5.50 6.12 7.94
C THR A 164 -4.26 5.21 7.88
N PHE A 165 -4.28 4.08 8.59
CA PHE A 165 -3.19 3.10 8.51
C PHE A 165 -2.97 2.55 7.09
N ASN A 166 -4.05 2.14 6.42
CA ASN A 166 -3.98 1.55 5.09
C ASN A 166 -3.50 2.57 4.03
N GLU A 167 -3.91 3.83 4.14
CA GLU A 167 -3.40 4.91 3.28
C GLU A 167 -1.88 5.03 3.36
N LEU A 168 -1.33 5.14 4.58
CA LEU A 168 0.12 5.23 4.78
C LEU A 168 0.85 3.95 4.35
N ARG A 169 0.26 2.78 4.61
CA ARG A 169 0.82 1.50 4.17
C ARG A 169 0.94 1.43 2.66
N CYS A 170 -0.08 1.89 1.92
CA CYS A 170 -0.03 1.96 0.46
C CYS A 170 1.08 2.91 -0.02
N ILE A 171 1.23 4.09 0.59
CA ILE A 171 2.31 5.03 0.24
C ILE A 171 3.68 4.35 0.43
N LEU A 172 3.90 3.74 1.60
CA LEU A 172 5.16 3.08 1.95
C LEU A 172 5.51 1.90 1.03
N GLN A 173 4.53 1.22 0.46
CA GLN A 173 4.75 0.14 -0.51
C GLN A 173 5.18 0.64 -1.90
N THR A 174 5.09 1.96 -2.14
CA THR A 174 5.38 2.56 -3.46
C THR A 174 6.54 3.55 -3.47
N MET A 175 7.08 3.88 -2.29
CA MET A 175 8.31 4.65 -2.12
C MET A 175 9.53 3.86 -2.60
#